data_AF-A0A067BDK1-F1
#
_entry.id   AF-A0A067BDK1-F1
#
_cell.length_a   1.000
_cell.length_b   1.000
_cell.length_c   1.000
_cell.angle_alpha   90.00
_cell.angle_beta   90.00
_cell.angle_gamma   90.00
#
_symmetry.space_group_name_H-M   'P 1'
#
loop_
_entity.id
_entity.type
_entity.pdbx_description
1 polymer ?
#
loop_
_entity_poly.entity_id
_entity_poly.type
_entity_poly.pdbx_seq_one_letter_code
_entity_poly.pdbx_strand_id
1 'polypeptide(L)'
;MAIFESIRYLPTHELRKYFHYPLKEAAARLHSYEGAVIRLCRQRGFPKWPYRQLAKLSRKMRFLDNVIAKMEDGPTVQVAARRAQLKAQYNAIMYWDPKTSRTSFTALISTTDSESDDASSYDDASSSCCDKATKSHEPCKMAISFILHL
;
A
#
# COMPACT_ATOMS: atom_id res chain seq x y z
N MET A 1 9.42 -32.77 -5.15
CA MET A 1 8.24 -32.01 -4.67
C MET A 1 8.67 -31.20 -3.46
N ALA A 2 8.41 -29.89 -3.42
CA ALA A 2 8.73 -29.09 -2.25
C ALA A 2 7.78 -29.49 -1.10
N ILE A 3 8.33 -29.89 0.03
CA ILE A 3 7.56 -30.10 1.26
C ILE A 3 7.43 -28.73 1.92
N PHE A 4 6.20 -28.26 2.09
CA PHE A 4 5.92 -26.99 2.74
C PHE A 4 5.54 -27.21 4.20
N GLU A 5 6.12 -26.42 5.09
CA GLU A 5 5.78 -26.46 6.51
C GLU A 5 4.42 -25.79 6.77
N SER A 6 3.74 -26.30 7.80
CA SER A 6 2.45 -25.75 8.23
C SER A 6 2.68 -24.49 9.07
N ILE A 7 2.40 -23.33 8.49
CA ILE A 7 2.54 -22.03 9.16
C ILE A 7 1.31 -21.62 9.99
N ARG A 8 0.33 -22.51 10.22
CA ARG A 8 -0.94 -22.17 10.89
C ARG A 8 -0.75 -21.61 12.31
N TYR A 9 0.26 -22.09 13.02
CA TYR A 9 0.54 -21.70 14.40
C TYR A 9 1.45 -20.48 14.52
N LEU A 10 1.86 -19.90 13.39
CA LEU A 10 2.70 -18.70 13.41
C LEU A 10 1.92 -17.52 14.03
N PRO A 11 2.46 -16.91 15.09
CA PRO A 11 1.81 -15.77 15.74
C PRO A 11 1.92 -14.51 14.88
N THR A 12 1.00 -13.56 15.07
CA THR A 12 0.94 -12.33 14.27
C THR A 12 2.22 -11.50 14.33
N HIS A 13 2.92 -11.47 15.47
CA HIS A 13 4.16 -10.71 15.61
C HIS A 13 5.31 -11.29 14.75
N GLU A 14 5.40 -12.61 14.61
CA GLU A 14 6.35 -13.25 13.70
C GLU A 14 5.95 -12.97 12.24
N LEU A 15 4.66 -13.08 11.93
CA LEU A 15 4.14 -12.79 10.59
C LEU A 15 4.45 -11.35 10.13
N ARG A 16 4.34 -10.38 11.07
CA ARG A 16 4.65 -8.96 10.81
C ARG A 16 6.09 -8.75 10.35
N LYS A 17 7.06 -9.56 10.80
CA LYS A 17 8.46 -9.47 10.37
C LYS A 17 8.66 -9.70 8.88
N TYR A 18 7.64 -10.18 8.16
CA TYR A 18 7.74 -10.42 6.72
C TYR A 18 6.95 -9.41 5.90
N PHE A 19 6.19 -8.50 6.51
CA PHE A 19 5.32 -7.56 5.80
C PHE A 19 6.05 -6.59 4.87
N HIS A 20 7.35 -6.35 5.11
CA HIS A 20 8.19 -5.55 4.23
C HIS A 20 8.68 -6.30 2.98
N TYR A 21 8.38 -7.60 2.84
CA TYR A 21 8.68 -8.38 1.65
C TYR A 21 7.44 -8.55 0.75
N PRO A 22 7.64 -8.69 -0.58
CA PRO A 22 6.60 -9.19 -1.47
C PRO A 22 6.05 -10.53 -0.98
N LEU A 23 4.76 -10.79 -1.21
CA LEU A 23 4.08 -12.01 -0.73
C LEU A 23 4.81 -13.30 -1.13
N LYS A 24 5.29 -13.37 -2.38
CA LYS A 24 6.05 -14.50 -2.91
C LYS A 24 7.34 -14.76 -2.12
N GLU A 25 8.06 -13.70 -1.80
CA GLU A 25 9.30 -13.78 -1.04
C GLU A 25 9.04 -14.09 0.45
N ALA A 26 8.00 -13.49 1.03
CA ALA A 26 7.57 -13.81 2.39
C ALA A 26 7.20 -15.29 2.54
N ALA A 27 6.47 -15.85 1.57
CA ALA A 27 6.12 -17.27 1.55
C ALA A 27 7.36 -18.16 1.46
N ALA A 28 8.32 -17.82 0.59
CA ALA A 28 9.58 -18.54 0.46
C ALA A 28 10.41 -18.52 1.76
N ARG A 29 10.49 -17.36 2.43
CA ARG A 29 11.18 -17.20 3.73
C ARG A 29 10.49 -17.94 4.87
N LEU A 30 9.17 -18.13 4.78
CA LEU A 30 8.37 -18.91 5.72
C LEU A 30 8.31 -20.41 5.38
N HIS A 31 9.11 -20.87 4.40
CA HIS A 31 9.10 -22.26 3.92
C HIS A 31 7.70 -22.78 3.57
N SER A 32 6.87 -21.88 3.00
CA SER A 32 5.48 -22.15 2.67
C SER A 32 5.12 -21.61 1.29
N TYR A 33 3.83 -21.61 0.96
CA TYR A 33 3.31 -21.06 -0.29
C TYR A 33 2.36 -19.89 -0.05
N GLU A 34 2.18 -19.04 -1.07
CA GLU A 34 1.45 -17.77 -0.98
C GLU A 34 0.02 -17.94 -0.45
N GLY A 35 -0.69 -18.97 -0.89
CA GLY A 35 -2.05 -19.28 -0.44
C GLY A 35 -2.12 -19.59 1.07
N ALA A 36 -1.12 -20.25 1.65
CA ALA A 36 -1.06 -20.49 3.09
C ALA A 36 -0.90 -19.18 3.87
N VAL A 37 -0.02 -18.29 3.38
CA VAL A 37 0.21 -16.97 4.00
C VAL A 37 -1.03 -16.11 3.91
N ILE A 38 -1.71 -16.07 2.75
CA ILE A 38 -2.97 -15.33 2.58
C ILE A 38 -4.05 -15.84 3.53
N ARG A 39 -4.24 -17.16 3.62
CA ARG A 39 -5.25 -17.75 4.53
C ARG A 39 -4.95 -17.40 5.97
N LEU A 40 -3.68 -17.50 6.40
CA LEU A 40 -3.26 -17.10 7.73
C LEU A 40 -3.54 -15.61 7.97
N CYS A 41 -3.18 -14.72 7.05
CA CYS A 41 -3.44 -13.28 7.15
C CYS A 41 -4.94 -12.99 7.34
N ARG A 42 -5.80 -13.60 6.51
CA ARG A 42 -7.26 -13.42 6.58
C ARG A 42 -7.83 -13.90 7.92
N GLN A 43 -7.37 -15.05 8.43
CA GLN A 43 -7.76 -15.55 9.76
C GLN A 43 -7.36 -14.60 10.89
N ARG A 44 -6.29 -13.81 10.70
CA ARG A 44 -5.80 -12.82 11.66
C ARG A 44 -6.37 -11.41 11.43
N GLY A 45 -7.33 -11.25 10.52
CA GLY A 45 -8.00 -9.97 10.26
C GLY A 45 -7.31 -9.07 9.24
N PHE A 46 -6.24 -9.54 8.58
CA PHE A 46 -5.59 -8.81 7.48
C PHE A 46 -6.20 -9.26 6.14
N PRO A 47 -7.13 -8.50 5.54
CA PRO A 47 -7.78 -8.90 4.28
C PRO A 47 -6.80 -8.94 3.10
N LYS A 48 -5.71 -8.17 3.17
CA LYS A 48 -4.70 -8.03 2.12
C LYS A 48 -3.30 -7.93 2.73
N TRP A 49 -2.32 -8.44 2.00
CA TRP A 49 -0.91 -8.33 2.37
C TRP A 49 -0.42 -6.85 2.30
N PRO A 50 0.07 -6.25 3.40
CA PRO A 50 0.39 -4.81 3.49
C PRO A 50 1.62 -4.33 2.72
N TYR A 51 2.32 -5.21 1.98
CA TYR A 51 3.59 -4.87 1.35
C TYR A 51 3.54 -3.63 0.46
N ARG A 52 2.53 -3.51 -0.41
CA ARG A 52 2.48 -2.41 -1.39
C ARG A 52 2.45 -1.03 -0.72
N GLN A 53 1.65 -0.90 0.33
CA GLN A 53 1.50 0.33 1.10
C GLN A 53 2.76 0.61 1.91
N LEU A 54 3.32 -0.39 2.60
CA LEU A 54 4.57 -0.24 3.35
C LEU A 54 5.74 0.14 2.42
N ALA A 55 5.80 -0.43 1.22
CA ALA A 55 6.78 -0.08 0.19
C ALA A 55 6.59 1.35 -0.36
N LYS A 56 5.34 1.84 -0.46
CA LYS A 56 5.06 3.23 -0.85
C LYS A 56 5.54 4.21 0.23
N LEU A 57 5.17 3.97 1.48
CA LEU A 57 5.55 4.81 2.61
C LEU A 57 7.06 4.82 2.85
N SER A 58 7.71 3.65 2.81
CA SER A 58 9.18 3.56 2.95
C SER A 58 9.92 4.28 1.83
N ARG A 59 9.44 4.23 0.57
CA ARG A 59 10.02 5.04 -0.52
C ARG A 59 9.90 6.54 -0.26
N LYS A 60 8.75 7.01 0.20
CA LYS A 60 8.54 8.42 0.56
C LYS A 60 9.47 8.83 1.71
N MET A 61 9.61 8.00 2.74
CA MET A 61 10.54 8.25 3.84
C MET A 61 11.99 8.33 3.35
N ARG A 62 12.43 7.39 2.50
CA ARG A 62 13.78 7.41 1.91
C ARG A 62 14.05 8.65 1.06
N PHE A 63 13.04 9.13 0.33
CA PHE A 63 13.15 10.37 -0.42
C PHE A 63 13.43 11.56 0.52
N LEU A 64 12.66 11.69 1.60
CA LEU A 64 12.89 12.74 2.60
C LEU A 64 14.24 12.57 3.30
N ASP A 65 14.66 11.34 3.61
CA ASP A 65 16.00 11.06 4.17
C ASP A 65 17.11 11.58 3.25
N ASN A 66 16.98 11.36 1.94
CA ASN A 66 17.94 11.86 0.97
C ASN A 66 17.93 13.39 0.83
N VAL A 67 16.77 14.03 1.00
CA VAL A 67 16.67 15.50 1.02
C VAL A 67 17.38 16.05 2.25
N ILE A 68 17.12 15.48 3.42
CA ILE A 68 17.77 15.88 4.68
C ILE A 68 19.28 15.71 4.59
N ALA A 69 19.76 14.60 4.01
CA ALA A 69 21.19 14.35 3.87
C ALA A 69 21.92 15.34 2.94
N LYS A 70 21.19 16.03 2.06
CA LYS A 70 21.74 17.05 1.14
C LYS A 70 21.68 18.47 1.73
N MET A 71 20.93 18.68 2.80
CA MET A 71 20.81 19.97 3.48
C MET A 71 21.95 20.13 4.48
N GLU A 72 22.78 21.15 4.31
CA GLU A 72 23.92 21.44 5.19
C GLU A 72 23.46 22.08 6.52
N ASP A 73 22.37 22.87 6.48
CA ASP A 73 21.76 23.54 7.64
C ASP A 73 20.84 22.63 8.50
N GLY A 74 20.80 21.32 8.17
CA GLY A 74 19.95 20.34 8.82
C GLY A 74 18.49 20.32 8.33
N PRO A 75 17.64 19.41 8.86
CA PRO A 75 16.28 19.23 8.39
C PRO A 75 15.38 20.39 8.79
N THR A 76 14.69 21.00 7.82
CA THR A 76 13.60 21.95 8.10
C THR A 76 12.50 21.27 8.93
N VAL A 77 11.87 22.03 9.84
CA VAL A 77 10.76 21.57 10.70
C VAL A 77 9.66 20.88 9.89
N GLN A 78 9.34 21.40 8.70
CA GLN A 78 8.33 20.81 7.81
C GLN A 78 8.73 19.42 7.29
N VAL A 79 9.98 19.26 6.85
CA VAL A 79 10.50 17.99 6.32
C VAL A 79 10.54 16.94 7.44
N ALA A 80 10.97 17.33 8.64
CA ALA A 80 10.97 16.47 9.81
C ALA A 80 9.54 16.05 10.23
N ALA A 81 8.60 17.00 10.29
CA ALA A 81 7.20 16.74 10.61
C ALA A 81 6.55 15.79 9.58
N ARG A 82 6.79 16.02 8.29
CA ARG A 82 6.29 15.18 7.21
C ARG A 82 6.83 13.75 7.29
N ARG A 83 8.13 13.60 7.56
CA ARG A 83 8.75 12.30 7.78
C ARG A 83 8.15 11.57 8.97
N ALA A 84 7.91 12.28 10.07
CA ALA A 84 7.28 11.72 11.26
C ALA A 84 5.85 11.21 10.97
N GLN A 85 5.07 11.96 10.17
CA GLN A 85 3.74 11.55 9.73
C GLN A 85 3.77 10.26 8.91
N LEU A 86 4.67 10.15 7.93
CA LEU A 86 4.83 8.93 7.13
C LEU A 86 5.23 7.73 7.98
N LYS A 87 6.11 7.93 8.97
CA LYS A 87 6.50 6.89 9.93
C LYS A 87 5.32 6.47 10.81
N ALA A 88 4.47 7.41 11.23
CA ALA A 88 3.27 7.09 11.99
C ALA A 88 2.27 6.27 11.14
N GLN A 89 2.04 6.64 9.89
CA GLN A 89 1.22 5.86 8.96
C GLN A 89 1.78 4.45 8.73
N TYR A 90 3.10 4.34 8.55
CA TYR A 90 3.78 3.05 8.40
C TYR A 90 3.54 2.17 9.62
N ASN A 91 3.75 2.72 10.81
CA ASN A 91 3.55 2.01 12.07
C ASN A 91 2.09 1.62 12.30
N ALA A 92 1.15 2.48 11.90
CA ALA A 92 -0.28 2.19 12.01
C ALA A 92 -0.68 0.96 11.18
N ILE A 93 -0.10 0.79 9.98
CA ILE A 93 -0.33 -0.41 9.15
C ILE A 93 0.43 -1.62 9.71
N MET A 94 1.70 -1.45 10.07
CA MET A 94 2.59 -2.52 10.52
C MET A 94 2.12 -3.18 11.83
N TYR A 95 1.69 -2.35 12.79
CA TYR A 95 1.29 -2.78 14.13
C TYR A 95 -0.24 -2.80 14.32
N TRP A 96 -1.00 -2.75 13.22
CA TRP A 96 -2.46 -2.85 13.28
C TRP A 96 -2.90 -4.17 13.92
N ASP A 97 -3.90 -4.09 14.81
CA ASP A 97 -4.50 -5.25 15.46
C ASP A 97 -6.04 -5.17 15.38
N PRO A 98 -6.74 -6.20 14.87
CA PRO A 98 -8.20 -6.19 14.79
C PRO A 98 -8.90 -6.09 16.15
N LYS A 99 -8.25 -6.50 17.25
CA LYS A 99 -8.85 -6.51 18.59
C LYS A 99 -8.77 -5.14 19.27
N THR A 100 -7.73 -4.37 18.97
CA THR A 100 -7.45 -3.10 19.65
C THR A 100 -7.83 -1.89 18.79
N SER A 101 -7.87 -2.06 17.47
CA SER A 101 -8.05 -0.92 16.56
C SER A 101 -9.53 -0.60 16.35
N ARG A 102 -9.90 0.67 16.58
CA ARG A 102 -11.23 1.19 16.25
C ARG A 102 -11.45 1.35 14.74
N THR A 103 -10.36 1.50 13.99
CA THR A 103 -10.36 1.68 12.53
C THR A 103 -10.08 0.35 11.83
N SER A 104 -10.84 0.03 10.78
CA SER A 104 -10.62 -1.17 9.98
C SER A 104 -9.31 -1.09 9.20
N PHE A 105 -8.69 -2.24 8.95
CA PHE A 105 -7.46 -2.31 8.16
C PHE A 105 -7.64 -1.76 6.74
N THR A 106 -8.81 -1.97 6.12
CA THR A 106 -9.14 -1.47 4.78
C THR A 106 -9.19 0.05 4.73
N ALA A 107 -9.71 0.70 5.77
CA ALA A 107 -9.72 2.16 5.86
C ALA A 107 -8.29 2.71 6.00
N LEU A 108 -7.43 2.06 6.78
CA LEU A 108 -6.03 2.49 6.95
C LEU A 108 -5.21 2.41 5.66
N ILE A 109 -5.40 1.37 4.86
CA ILE A 109 -4.67 1.25 3.59
C ILE A 109 -5.20 2.21 2.52
N SER A 110 -6.49 2.56 2.57
CA SER A 110 -7.13 3.48 1.62
C SER A 110 -6.61 4.92 1.73
N THR A 111 -6.35 5.41 2.94
CA THR A 111 -5.91 6.81 3.16
C THR A 111 -4.53 7.10 2.57
N THR A 112 -3.69 6.08 2.39
CA THR A 112 -2.34 6.23 1.80
C THR A 112 -2.35 6.39 0.27
N ASP A 113 -3.48 6.12 -0.38
CA ASP A 113 -3.63 6.24 -1.83
C ASP A 113 -4.14 7.60 -2.30
N SER A 114 -4.69 8.43 -1.40
CA SER A 114 -5.28 9.73 -1.72
C SER A 114 -4.37 10.95 -1.49
N GLU A 115 -3.05 10.78 -1.37
CA GLU A 115 -2.15 11.96 -1.33
C GLU A 115 -1.99 12.52 -2.74
N SER A 116 -2.77 13.56 -3.03
CA SER A 116 -2.60 14.52 -4.11
C SER A 116 -1.19 15.11 -4.06
N ASP A 117 -0.40 14.81 -5.08
CA ASP A 117 0.81 15.57 -5.36
C ASP A 117 0.36 16.97 -5.81
N ASP A 118 0.55 17.98 -4.95
CA ASP A 118 0.53 19.39 -5.34
C ASP A 118 1.65 19.57 -6.37
N ALA A 119 1.29 19.38 -7.63
CA ALA A 119 2.10 19.79 -8.76
C ALA A 119 2.10 21.32 -8.76
N SER A 120 3.19 21.91 -8.29
CA SER A 120 3.53 23.30 -8.60
C SER A 120 3.66 23.39 -10.12
N SER A 121 2.59 23.86 -10.76
CA SER A 121 2.53 24.20 -12.18
C SER A 121 3.38 25.44 -12.39
N TYR A 122 4.52 25.28 -13.06
CA TYR A 122 5.22 26.38 -13.67
C TYR A 122 4.36 26.89 -14.83
N ASP A 123 3.96 28.15 -14.78
CA ASP A 123 3.31 28.85 -15.88
C ASP A 123 4.27 28.94 -17.08
N ASP A 124 3.98 28.23 -18.17
CA ASP A 124 4.49 28.58 -19.50
C ASP A 124 3.39 28.40 -20.53
N ALA A 125 2.70 29.51 -20.80
CA ALA A 125 1.68 29.62 -21.83
C ALA A 125 2.34 29.98 -23.16
N SER A 126 2.74 28.97 -23.94
CA SER A 126 2.84 29.07 -25.39
C SER A 126 1.82 28.15 -26.03
N SER A 127 0.63 28.69 -26.29
CA SER A 127 -0.44 28.01 -27.02
C SER A 127 -0.37 28.42 -28.49
N SER A 128 0.17 27.53 -29.31
CA SER A 128 0.02 27.54 -30.77
C SER A 128 -0.68 26.25 -31.21
N CYS A 129 -1.69 26.47 -32.03
CA CYS A 129 -2.75 25.58 -32.51
C CYS A 129 -2.34 24.43 -33.45
N CYS A 130 -3.08 23.31 -33.36
CA CYS A 130 -3.73 22.56 -34.48
C CYS A 130 -4.43 21.30 -33.89
N ASP A 131 -5.76 21.26 -33.82
CA ASP A 131 -6.72 20.78 -34.83
C ASP A 131 -7.02 19.24 -34.80
N LYS A 132 -8.27 18.96 -34.40
CA LYS A 132 -9.24 17.93 -34.86
C LYS A 132 -8.86 16.44 -34.85
N ALA A 133 -9.71 15.62 -34.22
CA ALA A 133 -10.80 14.93 -34.94
C ALA A 133 -11.66 14.05 -34.00
N THR A 134 -12.97 14.13 -34.24
CA THR A 134 -14.09 13.40 -33.64
C THR A 134 -14.14 11.93 -34.09
N LYS A 135 -14.47 10.98 -33.19
CA LYS A 135 -15.44 9.92 -33.52
C LYS A 135 -16.08 9.28 -32.28
N SER A 136 -17.39 9.30 -32.31
CA SER A 136 -18.37 8.72 -31.41
C SER A 136 -18.40 7.18 -31.48
N HIS A 137 -18.61 6.53 -30.33
CA HIS A 137 -19.43 5.32 -30.26
C HIS A 137 -20.08 5.17 -28.87
N GLU A 138 -21.38 4.89 -28.92
CA GLU A 138 -22.38 4.81 -27.85
C GLU A 138 -22.26 3.53 -26.97
N PRO A 139 -23.08 3.43 -25.89
CA PRO A 139 -22.84 2.54 -24.75
C PRO A 139 -23.47 1.14 -24.90
N CYS A 140 -22.75 0.10 -24.49
CA CYS A 140 -23.34 -1.21 -24.27
C CYS A 140 -23.82 -1.35 -22.82
N LYS A 141 -25.14 -1.19 -22.61
CA LYS A 141 -25.84 -1.83 -21.49
C LYS A 141 -25.96 -3.32 -21.82
N MET A 142 -25.61 -4.20 -20.89
CA MET A 142 -26.38 -5.41 -20.60
C MET A 142 -26.13 -5.86 -19.17
N ALA A 143 -27.23 -6.05 -18.45
CA ALA A 143 -27.30 -6.65 -17.13
C ALA A 143 -27.02 -8.15 -17.21
N ILE A 144 -26.37 -8.69 -16.18
CA ILE A 144 -26.50 -10.11 -15.83
C ILE A 144 -26.91 -10.17 -14.37
N SER A 145 -28.22 -10.35 -14.17
CA SER A 145 -28.78 -10.98 -12.98
C SER A 145 -28.42 -12.47 -13.04
N PHE A 146 -27.81 -13.00 -11.99
CA PHE A 146 -28.04 -14.40 -11.64
C PHE A 146 -28.33 -14.48 -10.15
N ILE A 147 -29.55 -14.92 -9.90
CA ILE A 147 -30.19 -15.12 -8.62
C ILE A 147 -30.27 -16.64 -8.39
N LEU A 148 -30.27 -17.03 -7.10
CA LEU A 148 -30.82 -18.24 -6.47
C LEU A 148 -29.96 -19.53 -6.32
N HIS A 149 -29.64 -19.79 -5.05
CA HIS A 149 -29.88 -21.01 -4.24
C HIS A 149 -29.10 -22.32 -4.53
N LEU A 150 -28.20 -22.65 -3.60
CA LEU A 150 -28.42 -23.66 -2.54
C LEU A 150 -27.35 -23.52 -1.44
#